data_AF-A0A4R4YA84-F1
#
_entry.id   AF-A0A4R4YA84-F1
#
_cell.length_a   1.000
_cell.length_b   1.000
_cell.length_c   1.000
_cell.angle_alpha   90.00
_cell.angle_beta   90.00
_cell.angle_gamma   90.00
#
_symmetry.space_group_name_H-M   'P 1'
#
loop_
_entity.id
_entity.type
_entity.pdbx_description
1 polymer ?
#
loop_
_entity_poly.entity_id
_entity_poly.type
_entity_poly.pdbx_seq_one_letter_code
_entity_poly.pdbx_strand_id
1 'polypeptide(L)'
;MAFVNGALEAAFMGRVRGVDLQRCLVVPIDVGKRVAMGLVAGHYGEIVVASSEFPLNEAGFRELPGRVVQAQQARDAVMCWSGSSPPATITARS
;
A
#
# COMPACT_ATOMS: atom_id res chain seq x y z
N MET A 1 17.53 19.70 13.79
CA MET A 1 17.06 18.29 13.80
C MET A 1 16.13 18.10 12.62
N ALA A 2 16.50 17.29 11.63
CA ALA A 2 15.61 16.94 10.54
C ALA A 2 14.78 15.73 10.98
N PHE A 3 13.45 15.88 11.06
CA PHE A 3 12.55 14.75 11.22
C PHE A 3 12.69 13.89 9.96
N VAL A 4 13.27 12.70 10.10
CA VAL A 4 13.58 11.78 8.98
C VAL A 4 12.33 11.44 8.15
N ASN A 5 11.13 11.58 8.73
CA ASN A 5 9.85 11.35 8.05
C ASN A 5 9.04 12.61 7.71
N GLY A 6 9.44 13.81 8.12
CA GLY A 6 8.59 15.01 7.99
C GLY A 6 8.25 15.37 6.54
N ALA A 7 9.20 15.18 5.61
CA ALA A 7 8.97 15.39 4.18
C ALA A 7 8.08 14.29 3.57
N LEU A 8 8.23 13.04 4.03
CA LEU A 8 7.42 11.91 3.57
C LEU A 8 5.98 12.05 4.04
N GLU A 9 5.79 12.47 5.29
CA GLU A 9 4.51 12.76 5.91
C GLU A 9 3.82 13.94 5.21
N ALA A 10 4.52 15.05 4.97
CA ALA A 10 3.96 16.19 4.23
C ALA A 10 3.54 15.81 2.80
N ALA A 11 4.34 15.01 2.09
CA ALA A 11 4.01 14.52 0.76
C ALA A 11 2.84 13.52 0.76
N PHE A 12 2.72 12.69 1.81
CA PHE A 12 1.56 11.83 2.00
C PHE A 12 0.29 12.67 2.26
N MET A 13 0.35 13.59 3.22
CA MET A 13 -0.75 14.49 3.57
C MET A 13 -1.21 15.34 2.38
N GLY A 14 -0.29 15.80 1.53
CA GLY A 14 -0.62 16.49 0.29
C GLY A 14 -1.39 15.63 -0.71
N ARG A 15 -1.11 14.31 -0.77
CA ARG A 15 -1.75 13.37 -1.70
C ARG A 15 -3.11 12.87 -1.23
N VAL A 16 -3.30 12.69 0.08
CA VAL A 16 -4.59 12.25 0.63
C VAL A 16 -5.59 13.40 0.77
N ARG A 17 -5.13 14.66 0.67
CA ARG A 17 -6.00 15.84 0.76
C ARG A 17 -7.01 15.84 -0.40
N GLY A 18 -8.30 15.80 -0.04
CA GLY A 18 -9.40 15.79 -1.01
C GLY A 18 -9.74 14.42 -1.59
N VAL A 19 -9.04 13.36 -1.17
CA VAL A 19 -9.42 11.99 -1.49
C VAL A 19 -10.51 11.53 -0.53
N ASP A 20 -11.48 10.77 -1.02
CA ASP A 20 -12.44 10.07 -0.17
C ASP A 20 -11.71 8.98 0.63
N LEU A 21 -11.55 9.20 1.94
CA LEU A 21 -10.81 8.30 2.82
C LEU A 21 -11.45 6.91 2.93
N GLN A 22 -12.74 6.76 2.64
CA GLN A 22 -13.41 5.45 2.56
C GLN A 22 -12.90 4.60 1.39
N ARG A 23 -12.30 5.25 0.38
CA ARG A 23 -11.72 4.63 -0.81
C ARG A 23 -10.20 4.52 -0.74
N CYS A 24 -9.57 5.01 0.34
CA CYS A 24 -8.13 4.92 0.53
C CYS A 24 -7.73 3.56 1.09
N LEU A 25 -6.82 2.88 0.42
CA LEU A 25 -6.17 1.66 0.91
C LEU A 25 -4.78 1.96 1.48
N VAL A 26 -4.43 1.25 2.53
CA VAL A 26 -3.10 1.24 3.16
C VAL A 26 -2.56 -0.19 3.11
N VAL A 27 -1.29 -0.33 2.71
CA VAL A 27 -0.61 -1.62 2.57
C VAL A 27 0.60 -1.62 3.50
N PRO A 28 0.42 -1.91 4.80
CA PRO A 28 1.57 -2.06 5.68
C PRO A 28 2.32 -3.36 5.31
N ILE A 29 3.64 -3.26 5.25
CA ILE A 29 4.54 -4.38 4.99
C ILE A 29 5.52 -4.44 6.15
N ASP A 30 5.47 -5.54 6.89
CA ASP A 30 6.48 -5.87 7.89
C ASP A 30 7.55 -6.74 7.22
N VAL A 31 8.80 -6.26 7.22
CA VAL A 31 9.91 -6.88 6.50
C VAL A 31 10.84 -7.56 7.50
N GLY A 32 10.81 -8.89 7.52
CA GLY A 32 11.74 -9.71 8.29
C GLY A 32 13.06 -9.97 7.54
N LYS A 33 13.85 -10.94 8.00
CA LYS A 33 15.14 -11.28 7.37
C LYS A 33 15.02 -12.18 6.13
N ARG A 34 13.95 -12.96 6.03
CA ARG A 34 13.73 -13.97 4.97
C ARG A 34 12.31 -13.95 4.39
N VAL A 35 11.37 -13.50 5.20
CA VAL A 35 9.96 -13.37 4.86
C VAL A 35 9.52 -11.95 5.17
N ALA A 36 8.53 -11.47 4.44
CA ALA A 36 7.77 -10.29 4.78
C ALA A 36 6.31 -10.70 4.98
N MET A 37 5.60 -9.92 5.79
CA MET A 37 4.16 -10.03 5.96
C MET A 37 3.52 -8.75 5.46
N GLY A 38 2.51 -8.90 4.60
CA GLY A 38 1.70 -7.78 4.11
C GLY A 38 0.23 -8.03 4.41
N LEU A 39 -0.53 -6.95 4.57
CA LEU A 39 -2.00 -6.97 4.57
C LEU A 39 -2.50 -5.73 3.80
N VAL A 40 -3.78 -5.72 3.45
CA VAL A 40 -4.42 -4.51 2.89
C VAL A 40 -5.53 -4.08 3.84
N ALA A 41 -5.47 -2.82 4.27
CA ALA A 41 -6.46 -2.21 5.14
C ALA A 41 -7.04 -0.95 4.49
N GLY A 42 -8.21 -0.51 4.95
CA GLY A 42 -8.70 0.83 4.66
C GLY A 42 -8.02 1.89 5.54
N HIS A 43 -8.33 3.16 5.28
CA HIS A 43 -7.74 4.28 6.01
C HIS A 43 -7.96 4.20 7.53
N TYR A 44 -9.10 3.66 7.97
CA TYR A 44 -9.45 3.55 9.39
C TYR A 44 -8.98 2.24 10.04
N GLY A 45 -8.21 1.41 9.31
CA GLY A 45 -7.61 0.19 9.82
C GLY A 45 -8.49 -1.05 9.69
N GLU A 46 -9.62 -0.98 8.99
CA GLU A 46 -10.40 -2.17 8.69
C GLU A 46 -9.66 -3.07 7.69
N ILE A 47 -9.58 -4.37 7.97
CA ILE A 47 -8.87 -5.32 7.11
C ILE A 47 -9.72 -5.60 5.85
N VAL A 48 -9.17 -5.29 4.68
CA VAL A 48 -9.78 -5.55 3.36
C VAL A 48 -9.25 -6.86 2.79
N VAL A 49 -7.95 -7.11 2.92
CA VAL A 49 -7.30 -8.38 2.58
C VAL A 49 -6.48 -8.82 3.78
N ALA A 50 -6.80 -10.01 4.30
CA ALA A 50 -6.12 -10.62 5.44
C ALA A 50 -4.60 -10.70 5.22
N SER A 51 -3.83 -10.70 6.31
CA SER A 51 -2.37 -10.79 6.23
C SER A 51 -1.90 -12.09 5.59
N SER A 52 -0.77 -12.02 4.89
CA SER A 52 -0.08 -13.21 4.37
C SER A 52 1.41 -12.94 4.33
N GLU A 53 2.16 -14.00 4.61
CA GLU A 53 3.60 -14.01 4.47
C GLU A 53 3.99 -14.30 3.02
N PHE A 54 5.11 -13.72 2.58
CA PHE A 54 5.72 -13.99 1.30
C PHE A 54 7.25 -13.94 1.43
N PRO A 55 8.00 -14.72 0.64
CA PRO A 55 9.45 -14.73 0.70
C PRO A 55 10.03 -13.40 0.21
N LEU A 56 11.16 -12.97 0.79
CA LEU A 56 11.91 -11.80 0.34
C LEU A 56 12.75 -12.10 -0.90
N ASN A 57 12.07 -12.40 -1.98
CA ASN A 57 12.63 -12.57 -3.32
C ASN A 57 11.67 -12.00 -4.37
N GLU A 58 12.09 -11.99 -5.63
CA GLU A 58 11.29 -11.41 -6.71
C GLU A 58 9.91 -12.08 -6.85
N ALA A 59 9.82 -13.39 -6.63
CA ALA A 59 8.55 -14.11 -6.71
C ALA A 59 7.56 -13.66 -5.61
N GLY A 60 8.01 -13.55 -4.36
CA GLY A 60 7.17 -13.05 -3.27
C GLY A 60 6.74 -11.60 -3.45
N PHE A 61 7.62 -10.74 -4.00
CA PHE A 61 7.24 -9.35 -4.31
C PHE A 61 6.15 -9.24 -5.39
N ARG A 62 6.01 -10.22 -6.30
CA ARG A 62 4.94 -10.23 -7.30
C ARG A 62 3.56 -10.53 -6.71
N GLU A 63 3.48 -11.03 -5.48
CA GLU A 63 2.20 -11.30 -4.80
C GLU A 63 1.52 -10.01 -4.31
N LEU A 64 2.30 -8.98 -3.95
CA LEU A 64 1.80 -7.71 -3.42
C LEU A 64 0.87 -6.98 -4.41
N PRO A 65 1.23 -6.78 -5.70
CA PRO A 65 0.31 -6.20 -6.69
C PRO A 65 -1.03 -6.93 -6.79
N GLY A 66 -1.03 -8.27 -6.77
CA GLY A 66 -2.27 -9.05 -6.89
C GLY A 66 -3.23 -8.79 -5.73
N ARG A 67 -2.70 -8.65 -4.51
CA ARG A 67 -3.49 -8.38 -3.31
C ARG A 67 -4.05 -6.95 -3.30
N VAL A 68 -3.26 -6.00 -3.80
CA VAL A 68 -3.74 -4.62 -3.99
C VAL A 68 -4.87 -4.57 -5.02
N VAL A 69 -4.71 -5.22 -6.17
CA VAL A 69 -5.75 -5.25 -7.22
C VAL A 69 -7.04 -5.87 -6.69
N GLN A 70 -6.95 -6.97 -5.93
CA GLN A 70 -8.10 -7.57 -5.28
C GLN A 70 -8.83 -6.59 -4.35
N ALA A 71 -8.07 -5.85 -3.53
CA ALA A 71 -8.63 -4.85 -2.62
C ALA A 71 -9.25 -3.65 -3.36
N GLN A 72 -8.63 -3.20 -4.45
CA GLN A 72 -9.15 -2.13 -5.30
C GLN A 72 -10.51 -2.49 -5.88
N GLN A 73 -10.66 -3.71 -6.41
CA GLN A 73 -11.92 -4.20 -6.95
C GLN A 73 -13.01 -4.32 -5.88
N ALA A 74 -12.66 -4.74 -4.65
CA ALA A 74 -13.61 -4.91 -3.56
C ALA A 74 -14.18 -3.57 -3.02
N ARG A 75 -13.46 -2.47 -3.18
CA ARG A 75 -13.77 -1.17 -2.55
C ARG A 75 -13.87 0.01 -3.51
N ASP A 76 -13.79 -0.22 -4.82
CA ASP A 76 -13.62 0.84 -5.82
C ASP A 76 -12.51 1.83 -5.39
N ALA A 77 -11.41 1.28 -4.88
CA ALA A 77 -10.46 2.03 -4.08
C ALA A 77 -9.43 2.79 -4.93
N VAL A 78 -9.06 3.99 -4.48
CA VAL A 78 -8.00 4.81 -5.09
C VAL A 78 -6.70 4.54 -4.35
N MET A 79 -5.63 4.23 -5.09
CA MET A 79 -4.33 3.98 -4.50
C MET A 79 -3.52 5.28 -4.35
N CYS A 80 -3.10 5.58 -3.13
CA CYS A 80 -2.15 6.66 -2.83
C CYS A 80 -0.79 6.07 -2.44
N TRP A 81 0.14 5.99 -3.39
CA TRP A 81 1.50 5.48 -3.15
C TRP A 81 2.35 6.49 -2.38
N SER A 82 3.14 6.06 -1.39
CA SER A 82 4.17 6.87 -0.72
C SER A 82 5.59 6.36 -1.01
N GLY A 83 6.13 6.76 -2.16
CA GLY A 83 7.50 6.44 -2.60
C GLY A 83 7.81 7.08 -3.95
N SER A 84 9.00 6.82 -4.52
CA SER A 84 9.48 7.48 -5.75
C SER A 84 8.71 7.10 -7.02
N SER A 85 8.04 5.94 -7.08
CA SER A 85 7.00 5.57 -8.07
C SER A 85 6.34 4.24 -7.68
N PRO A 86 5.04 4.00 -7.98
CA PRO A 86 4.45 2.68 -7.85
C PRO A 86 5.08 1.70 -8.86
N PRO A 87 5.19 0.39 -8.56
CA PRO A 87 5.61 -0.59 -9.56
C PRO A 87 4.62 -0.61 -10.73
N ALA A 88 5.14 -0.65 -11.96
CA ALA A 88 4.37 -0.48 -13.21
C ALA A 88 3.16 -1.40 -13.37
N THR A 89 3.14 -2.54 -12.66
CA THR A 89 2.04 -3.50 -12.62
C THR A 89 0.77 -2.94 -11.94
N ILE A 90 0.91 -1.93 -11.09
CA ILE A 90 -0.17 -1.38 -10.25
C ILE A 90 -0.85 -0.16 -10.89
N THR A 91 -0.23 0.47 -11.89
CA THR A 91 -0.77 1.65 -12.59
C THR A 91 -1.73 1.31 -13.74
N ALA A 92 -1.98 0.03 -14.01
CA ALA A 92 -2.87 -0.39 -15.08
C ALA A 92 -4.35 -0.27 -14.65
N ARG A 93 -4.96 0.87 -15.03
CA ARG A 93 -6.39 1.23 -15.04
C ARG A 93 -6.91 1.91 -13.77
N SER A 94 -6.86 3.24 -13.81
CA SER A 94 -7.91 4.14 -13.31
C SER A 94 -8.74 4.61 -14.50
#